data_AF-A0A522AMI4-F1
#
_entry.id   AF-A0A522AMI4-F1
#
_cell.length_a   1.000
_cell.length_b   1.000
_cell.length_c   1.000
_cell.angle_alpha   90.00
_cell.angle_beta   90.00
_cell.angle_gamma   90.00
#
_symmetry.space_group_name_H-M   'P 1'
#
loop_
_entity.id
_entity.type
_entity.pdbx_description
1 polymer ?
#
loop_
_entity_poly.entity_id
_entity_poly.type
_entity_poly.pdbx_seq_one_letter_code
_entity_poly.pdbx_strand_id
1 'polypeptide(L)'
;MSERDQLFARPLAEIAGFRFDHQVVAVFPDMIRRSVPGYETMVAMTGTIAERYALPGTRCYDLGCSLGASTLALRRGIGARDCTIIAADNAPAMIE
;
A
#
# COMPACT_ATOMS: atom_id res chain seq x y z
N MET A 1 -1.01 15.28 3.56
CA MET A 1 -1.24 14.58 4.84
C MET A 1 -2.50 13.75 4.67
N SER A 2 -2.53 12.50 5.11
CA SER A 2 -3.77 11.69 5.09
C SER A 2 -4.80 12.32 6.03
N GLU A 3 -6.05 12.38 5.60
CA GLU A 3 -7.14 12.75 6.50
C GLU A 3 -7.39 11.62 7.50
N ARG A 4 -7.94 11.95 8.67
CA ARG A 4 -8.35 10.97 9.67
C ARG A 4 -9.59 10.26 9.13
N ASP A 5 -9.57 8.93 9.09
CA ASP A 5 -10.68 8.16 8.55
C ASP A 5 -11.93 8.33 9.44
N GLN A 6 -13.04 8.78 8.85
CA GLN A 6 -14.36 8.75 9.49
C GLN A 6 -15.42 8.25 8.50
N LEU A 7 -14.98 7.64 7.39
CA LEU A 7 -15.80 7.40 6.20
C LEU A 7 -17.00 6.51 6.51
N PHE A 8 -16.80 5.50 7.36
CA PHE A 8 -17.83 4.55 7.78
C PHE A 8 -18.21 4.67 9.25
N ALA A 9 -17.95 5.84 9.87
CA ALA A 9 -18.24 6.05 11.30
C ALA A 9 -19.73 6.31 11.61
N ARG A 10 -20.57 6.47 10.58
CA ARG A 10 -22.02 6.71 10.70
C ARG A 10 -22.81 5.65 9.92
N PRO A 11 -24.02 5.29 10.36
CA PRO A 11 -24.90 4.40 9.60
C PRO A 11 -25.17 4.96 8.20
N LEU A 12 -25.04 4.11 7.18
CA LEU A 12 -25.41 4.44 5.81
C LEU A 12 -26.83 3.91 5.54
N ALA A 13 -27.67 4.72 4.89
CA ALA A 13 -29.03 4.34 4.54
C ALA A 13 -29.08 3.20 3.51
N GLU A 14 -28.10 3.17 2.60
CA GLU A 14 -27.86 2.08 1.66
C GLU A 14 -26.40 1.63 1.75
N ILE A 15 -26.20 0.31 1.86
CA ILE A 15 -24.86 -0.29 1.87
C ILE A 15 -24.54 -0.71 0.43
N ALA A 16 -23.90 0.20 -0.30
CA ALA A 16 -23.29 -0.15 -1.58
C ALA A 16 -22.11 -1.11 -1.38
N GLY A 17 -21.77 -1.89 -2.41
CA GLY A 17 -20.57 -2.72 -2.38
C GLY A 17 -19.32 -1.87 -2.17
N PHE A 18 -18.42 -2.32 -1.29
CA PHE A 18 -17.18 -1.62 -1.01
C PHE A 18 -16.33 -1.45 -2.28
N ARG A 19 -15.76 -0.26 -2.45
CA ARG A 19 -14.89 0.08 -3.58
C ARG A 19 -13.73 0.93 -3.09
N PHE A 20 -12.57 0.73 -3.67
CA PHE A 20 -11.42 1.61 -3.50
C PHE A 20 -11.57 2.84 -4.41
N ASP A 21 -12.51 3.72 -4.05
CA ASP A 21 -12.73 4.99 -4.73
C ASP A 21 -11.91 6.13 -4.09
N HIS A 22 -12.07 7.35 -4.61
CA HIS A 22 -11.33 8.51 -4.10
C HIS A 22 -11.64 8.83 -2.62
N GLN A 23 -12.82 8.48 -2.11
CA GLN A 23 -13.16 8.72 -0.70
C GLN A 23 -12.35 7.79 0.20
N VAL A 24 -12.25 6.51 -0.18
CA VAL A 24 -11.39 5.54 0.54
C VAL A 24 -9.92 5.95 0.44
N VAL A 25 -9.45 6.31 -0.75
CA VAL A 25 -8.05 6.70 -1.00
C VAL A 25 -7.63 7.89 -0.15
N ALA A 26 -8.48 8.91 -0.01
CA ALA A 26 -8.20 10.13 0.77
C ALA A 26 -7.87 9.84 2.25
N VAL A 27 -8.41 8.75 2.79
CA VAL A 27 -8.24 8.34 4.18
C VAL A 27 -7.47 7.02 4.35
N PHE A 28 -7.04 6.40 3.26
CA PHE A 28 -6.52 5.03 3.24
C PHE A 28 -5.33 4.80 4.21
N PRO A 29 -4.32 5.71 4.29
CA PRO A 29 -3.23 5.54 5.25
C PRO A 29 -3.69 5.52 6.72
N ASP A 30 -4.65 6.37 7.11
CA ASP A 30 -5.21 6.35 8.47
C ASP A 30 -6.09 5.12 8.70
N MET A 31 -6.95 4.81 7.73
CA MET A 31 -7.87 3.66 7.76
C MET A 31 -7.11 2.37 8.07
N ILE A 32 -6.04 2.08 7.33
CA ILE A 32 -5.27 0.85 7.53
C ILE A 32 -4.48 0.88 8.84
N ARG A 33 -3.80 1.98 9.16
CA ARG A 33 -2.96 2.08 10.38
C ARG A 33 -3.74 1.75 11.65
N ARG A 34 -4.99 2.20 11.74
CA ARG A 34 -5.82 2.01 12.93
C ARG A 34 -6.64 0.71 12.93
N SER A 35 -6.86 0.09 11.78
CA SER A 35 -7.69 -1.11 11.65
C SER A 35 -6.89 -2.40 11.47
N VAL A 36 -5.61 -2.31 11.08
CA VAL A 36 -4.74 -3.47 10.85
C VAL A 36 -3.55 -3.44 11.82
N PRO A 37 -3.64 -4.14 12.96
CA PRO A 37 -2.53 -4.27 13.89
C PRO A 37 -1.27 -4.84 13.22
N GLY A 38 -0.13 -4.18 13.41
CA GLY A 38 1.15 -4.63 12.85
C GLY A 38 1.40 -4.26 11.39
N TYR A 39 0.51 -3.49 10.74
CA TYR A 39 0.69 -3.05 9.36
C TYR A 39 2.05 -2.39 9.10
N GLU A 40 2.46 -1.44 9.95
CA GLU A 40 3.74 -0.75 9.80
C GLU A 40 4.93 -1.70 9.93
N THR A 41 4.83 -2.70 10.82
CA THR A 41 5.82 -3.76 10.96
C THR A 41 5.90 -4.61 9.70
N MET A 42 4.77 -4.98 9.10
CA MET A 42 4.76 -5.74 7.84
C MET A 42 5.42 -4.97 6.70
N VAL A 43 5.09 -3.68 6.54
CA VAL A 43 5.72 -2.81 5.52
C VAL A 43 7.22 -2.71 5.75
N ALA A 44 7.67 -2.53 6.99
CA ALA A 44 9.10 -2.49 7.32
C ALA A 44 9.81 -3.81 6.98
N MET A 45 9.19 -4.95 7.31
CA MET A 45 9.72 -6.28 7.01
C MET A 45 9.84 -6.55 5.51
N THR A 46 8.96 -6.01 4.68
CA THR A 46 9.10 -6.06 3.21
C THR A 46 10.43 -5.44 2.76
N GLY A 47 10.85 -4.33 3.39
CA GLY A 47 12.16 -3.73 3.16
C GLY A 47 13.32 -4.65 3.55
N THR A 48 13.25 -5.27 4.73
CA THR A 48 14.27 -6.23 5.20
C THR A 48 14.39 -7.45 4.28
N ILE A 49 13.27 -7.96 3.78
CA ILE A 49 13.25 -9.06 2.81
C ILE A 49 13.91 -8.62 1.50
N ALA A 50 13.54 -7.45 0.99
CA ALA A 50 14.16 -6.92 -0.23
C ALA A 50 15.67 -6.70 -0.07
N GLU A 51 16.10 -6.21 1.09
CA GLU A 51 17.52 -6.03 1.40
C GLU A 51 18.29 -7.33 1.24
N ARG A 52 17.76 -8.43 1.76
CA ARG A 52 18.43 -9.74 1.78
C ARG A 52 18.31 -10.51 0.47
N TYR A 53 17.20 -10.37 -0.24
CA TYR A 53 16.84 -11.30 -1.33
C TYR A 53 16.76 -10.65 -2.71
N ALA A 54 16.73 -9.32 -2.83
CA ALA A 54 16.73 -8.69 -4.14
C ALA A 54 18.09 -8.86 -4.84
N LEU A 55 18.05 -9.36 -6.08
CA LEU A 55 19.24 -9.58 -6.89
C LEU A 55 19.31 -8.58 -8.06
N PRO A 56 20.50 -8.10 -8.45
CA PRO A 56 20.67 -7.29 -9.65
C PRO A 56 20.09 -7.99 -10.91
N GLY A 57 19.54 -7.20 -11.83
CA GLY A 57 18.88 -7.66 -13.05
C GLY A 57 17.52 -8.33 -12.86
N THR A 58 16.96 -8.32 -11.63
CA THR A 58 15.68 -9.00 -11.34
C THR A 58 14.51 -8.05 -11.14
N ARG A 59 13.31 -8.64 -11.02
CA ARG A 59 12.05 -7.91 -10.86
C ARG A 59 11.44 -8.20 -9.50
N CYS A 60 10.91 -7.17 -8.85
CA CYS A 60 10.11 -7.28 -7.63
C CYS A 60 8.68 -6.83 -7.94
N TYR A 61 7.68 -7.61 -7.54
CA TYR A 61 6.27 -7.32 -7.80
C TYR A 61 5.56 -6.96 -6.50
N ASP A 62 4.86 -5.82 -6.50
CA ASP A 62 3.94 -5.40 -5.43
C ASP A 62 2.50 -5.51 -5.96
N LEU A 63 1.79 -6.55 -5.55
CA LEU A 63 0.46 -6.91 -6.08
C LEU A 63 -0.63 -6.42 -5.13
N GLY A 64 -1.56 -5.61 -5.64
CA GLY A 64 -2.47 -4.84 -4.80
C GLY A 64 -1.72 -3.70 -4.11
N CYS A 65 -0.92 -2.96 -4.88
CA CYS A 65 0.05 -2.01 -4.33
C CYS A 65 -0.59 -0.84 -3.57
N SER A 66 -1.89 -0.59 -3.77
CA SER A 66 -2.59 0.57 -3.20
C SER A 66 -1.77 1.84 -3.45
N LEU A 67 -1.57 2.67 -2.42
CA LEU A 67 -0.73 3.89 -2.48
C LEU A 67 0.79 3.63 -2.42
N GLY A 68 1.24 2.40 -2.64
CA GLY A 68 2.66 2.05 -2.83
C GLY A 68 3.49 1.97 -1.55
N ALA A 69 2.89 1.79 -0.37
CA ALA A 69 3.64 1.69 0.89
C ALA A 69 4.70 0.57 0.86
N SER A 70 4.30 -0.63 0.42
CA SER A 70 5.20 -1.77 0.24
C SER A 70 6.21 -1.53 -0.88
N THR A 71 5.79 -0.98 -2.01
CA THR A 71 6.67 -0.56 -3.12
C THR A 71 7.80 0.36 -2.66
N LEU A 72 7.50 1.36 -1.82
CA LEU A 72 8.50 2.28 -1.26
C LEU A 72 9.44 1.55 -0.29
N ALA A 73 8.93 0.65 0.54
CA ALA A 73 9.77 -0.17 1.41
C ALA A 73 10.69 -1.12 0.62
N LEU A 74 10.16 -1.78 -0.42
CA LEU A 74 10.94 -2.58 -1.38
C LEU A 74 12.06 -1.72 -1.97
N ARG A 75 11.76 -0.52 -2.46
CA ARG A 75 12.77 0.35 -3.09
C ARG A 75 13.88 0.73 -2.13
N ARG A 76 13.55 1.06 -0.89
CA ARG A 76 14.55 1.35 0.15
C ARG A 76 15.43 0.13 0.44
N GLY A 77 14.84 -1.05 0.59
CA GLY A 77 15.58 -2.29 0.84
C GLY A 77 16.48 -2.72 -0.33
N ILE A 78 15.98 -2.59 -1.57
CA ILE A 78 16.78 -2.86 -2.78
C ILE A 78 18.01 -1.94 -2.84
N GLY A 79 17.87 -0.67 -2.43
CA GLY A 79 18.94 0.31 -2.48
C GLY A 79 19.37 0.61 -3.92
N ALA A 80 20.69 0.60 -4.15
CA ALA A 80 21.31 0.92 -5.45
C ALA A 80 21.38 -0.26 -6.42
N ARG A 81 20.90 -1.45 -6.04
CA ARG A 81 20.88 -2.61 -6.94
C ARG A 81 19.96 -2.35 -8.13
N ASP A 82 20.39 -2.83 -9.28
CA ASP A 82 19.61 -2.81 -10.51
C ASP A 82 18.44 -3.80 -10.40
N CYS A 83 17.32 -3.37 -9.84
CA CYS A 83 16.09 -4.14 -9.81
C CYS A 83 14.94 -3.28 -10.30
N THR A 84 14.08 -3.85 -11.14
CA THR A 84 12.83 -3.21 -11.55
C THR A 84 11.72 -3.54 -10.56
N ILE A 85 11.00 -2.53 -10.06
CA ILE A 85 9.78 -2.75 -9.28
C ILE A 85 8.57 -2.60 -10.20
N ILE A 86 7.66 -3.56 -10.14
CA ILE A 86 6.37 -3.54 -10.84
C ILE A 86 5.28 -3.52 -9.78
N ALA A 87 4.62 -2.38 -9.63
CA ALA A 87 3.51 -2.19 -8.71
C ALA A 87 2.20 -2.24 -9.50
N ALA A 88 1.25 -3.05 -9.06
CA ALA A 88 -0.02 -3.23 -9.75
C ALA A 88 -1.19 -3.15 -8.78
N ASP A 89 -2.20 -2.36 -9.16
CA ASP A 89 -3.50 -2.29 -8.51
C ASP A 89 -4.57 -2.21 -9.59
N ASN A 90 -5.76 -2.74 -9.32
CA ASN A 90 -6.88 -2.73 -10.26
C ASN A 90 -7.89 -1.62 -9.95
N ALA A 91 -7.73 -0.89 -8.85
CA ALA A 91 -8.53 0.27 -8.52
C ALA A 91 -7.91 1.53 -9.15
N PRO A 92 -8.57 2.21 -10.09
CA PRO A 92 -8.03 3.42 -10.72
C PRO A 92 -7.63 4.49 -9.71
N ALA A 93 -8.45 4.70 -8.68
CA ALA A 93 -8.17 5.71 -7.64
C ALA A 93 -6.94 5.38 -6.77
N MET A 94 -6.44 4.14 -6.77
CA MET A 94 -5.19 3.76 -6.09
C MET A 94 -3.95 4.01 -6.96
N ILE A 95 -4.13 4.14 -8.27
CA ILE A 95 -3.06 4.29 -9.26
C ILE A 95 -2.84 5.75 -9.67
N GLU A 96 -3.93 6.53 -9.76
CA GLU A 96 -3.94 7.94 -10.15
C GLU A 96 -3.40 8.88 -9.07
#